data_AF-J4UJ45-F1
#
_entry.id   AF-J4UJ45-F1
#
_cell.length_a   1.000
_cell.length_b   1.000
_cell.length_c   1.000
_cell.angle_alpha   90.00
_cell.angle_beta   90.00
_cell.angle_gamma   90.00
#
_symmetry.space_group_name_H-M   'P 1'
#
loop_
_entity.id
_entity.type
_entity.pdbx_description
1 polymer ?
#
loop_
_entity_poly.entity_id
_entity_poly.type
_entity_poly.pdbx_seq_one_letter_code
_entity_poly.pdbx_strand_id
1 'polypeptide(L)'
;MAEDTLLDLLRRLPPTRAEANIEALCQLAPEYADDLLGNVDQPLKVLHDEQSGKDFLGCDYNRDGDSFRSPWTDEYIPPAPGAPQPSPRLRQLEVSLNTAFETYREMYFEGGTSSVYLWDLDEDPATAKDMQFAGVVLMKKTLPSGPSSGSWDSLHVFECAERGRQAKYKLTSTVMLVLEARTSSPEDAKLAAQGEGNVTLSGSMTRQAATDCALPNATAHIGNIGRMVEDMEIKMRNLLSSVYFGKTKDVVGELRSLSGLEAKSKEDLLRQELASKLGGMR
;
A
#
# COMPACT_ATOMS: atom_id res chain seq x y z
N MET A 1 19.13 0.01 17.57
CA MET A 1 20.14 1.01 17.13
C MET A 1 20.60 0.78 15.70
N ALA A 2 21.25 -0.35 15.36
CA ALA A 2 21.65 -0.62 13.97
C ALA A 2 20.44 -0.86 13.04
N GLU A 3 19.50 -1.70 13.47
CA GLU A 3 18.23 -1.96 12.77
C GLU A 3 17.43 -0.67 12.48
N ASP A 4 17.18 0.16 13.51
CA ASP A 4 16.47 1.44 13.36
C ASP A 4 17.12 2.35 12.31
N THR A 5 18.45 2.30 12.22
CA THR A 5 19.23 3.11 11.27
C THR A 5 19.07 2.58 9.84
N LEU A 6 19.02 1.26 9.65
CA LEU A 6 18.76 0.64 8.34
C LEU A 6 17.34 0.96 7.85
N LEU A 7 16.35 0.88 8.75
CA LEU A 7 14.97 1.28 8.44
C LEU A 7 14.86 2.78 8.15
N ASP A 8 15.59 3.65 8.89
CA ASP A 8 15.63 5.09 8.60
C ASP A 8 16.31 5.38 7.25
N LEU A 9 17.33 4.62 6.87
CA LEU A 9 17.97 4.73 5.57
C LEU A 9 16.98 4.40 4.44
N LEU A 10 16.20 3.32 4.56
CA LEU A 10 15.17 2.97 3.57
C LEU A 10 14.08 4.04 3.41
N ARG A 11 13.77 4.80 4.47
CA ARG A 11 12.85 5.95 4.40
C ARG A 11 13.42 7.16 3.65
N ARG A 12 14.73 7.20 3.43
CA ARG A 12 15.45 8.32 2.77
C ARG A 12 15.92 8.00 1.36
N LEU A 13 16.15 6.72 1.06
CA LEU A 13 16.55 6.28 -0.26
C LEU A 13 15.39 6.41 -1.27
N PRO A 14 15.68 6.54 -2.57
CA PRO A 14 14.64 6.64 -3.59
C PRO A 14 13.70 5.42 -3.56
N PRO A 15 12.39 5.61 -3.38
CA PRO A 15 11.42 4.53 -3.22
C PRO A 15 11.22 3.71 -4.50
N THR A 16 11.51 4.28 -5.67
CA THR A 16 11.53 3.55 -6.96
C THR A 16 12.57 2.44 -7.02
N ARG A 17 13.52 2.40 -6.08
CA ARG A 17 14.57 1.39 -5.98
C ARG A 17 14.42 0.52 -4.72
N ALA A 18 13.24 0.48 -4.11
CA ALA A 18 13.00 -0.21 -2.84
C ALA A 18 13.57 -1.65 -2.82
N GLU A 19 13.26 -2.47 -3.82
CA GLU A 19 13.75 -3.86 -3.91
C GLU A 19 15.29 -3.92 -3.92
N ALA A 20 15.93 -3.17 -4.82
CA ALA A 20 17.40 -3.13 -4.92
C ALA A 20 18.08 -2.56 -3.67
N ASN A 21 17.44 -1.61 -2.99
CA ASN A 21 17.95 -1.04 -1.75
C ASN A 21 17.90 -2.07 -0.63
N ILE A 22 16.78 -2.81 -0.49
CA ILE A 22 16.63 -3.87 0.52
C ILE A 22 17.64 -4.99 0.26
N GLU A 23 17.76 -5.45 -0.98
CA GLU A 23 18.73 -6.49 -1.35
C GLU A 23 20.16 -6.09 -0.99
N ALA A 24 20.57 -4.86 -1.31
CA ALA A 24 21.89 -4.34 -0.97
C ALA A 24 22.11 -4.25 0.56
N LEU A 25 21.08 -3.90 1.34
CA LEU A 25 21.18 -3.84 2.80
C LEU A 25 21.23 -5.24 3.43
N CYS A 26 20.48 -6.21 2.90
CA CYS A 26 20.56 -7.61 3.32
C CYS A 26 21.96 -8.20 3.03
N GLN A 27 22.60 -7.82 1.92
CA GLN A 27 23.98 -8.22 1.64
C GLN A 27 25.00 -7.54 2.58
N LEU A 28 24.74 -6.27 2.96
CA LEU A 28 25.63 -5.49 3.81
C LEU A 28 25.56 -5.93 5.28
N ALA A 29 24.37 -6.25 5.77
CA ALA A 29 24.13 -6.68 7.15
C ALA A 29 23.16 -7.87 7.18
N PRO A 30 23.64 -9.08 6.82
CA PRO A 30 22.81 -10.29 6.74
C PRO A 30 22.10 -10.65 8.05
N GLU A 31 22.67 -10.26 9.20
CA GLU A 31 22.08 -10.48 10.52
C GLU A 31 20.75 -9.74 10.74
N TYR A 32 20.41 -8.75 9.91
CA TYR A 32 19.15 -8.01 9.96
C TYR A 32 18.24 -8.31 8.76
N ALA A 33 18.58 -9.28 7.91
CA ALA A 33 17.84 -9.54 6.68
C ALA A 33 16.38 -9.92 6.95
N ASP A 34 16.13 -10.78 7.94
CA ASP A 34 14.78 -11.21 8.32
C ASP A 34 13.94 -10.04 8.85
N ASP A 35 14.53 -9.18 9.69
CA ASP A 35 13.86 -7.99 10.21
C ASP A 35 13.57 -6.97 9.09
N LEU A 36 14.50 -6.78 8.15
CA LEU A 36 14.31 -5.86 7.02
C LEU A 36 13.20 -6.34 6.09
N LEU A 37 13.21 -7.62 5.72
CA LEU A 37 12.19 -8.21 4.85
C LEU A 37 10.82 -8.27 5.54
N GLY A 38 10.78 -8.50 6.86
CA GLY A 38 9.54 -8.53 7.63
C GLY A 38 8.90 -7.16 7.89
N ASN A 39 9.70 -6.09 7.97
CA ASN A 39 9.22 -4.75 8.35
C ASN A 39 9.11 -3.75 7.19
N VAL A 40 9.60 -4.09 6.00
CA VAL A 40 9.64 -3.17 4.86
C VAL A 40 8.80 -3.73 3.72
N ASP A 41 7.64 -3.11 3.51
CA ASP A 41 6.78 -3.45 2.38
C ASP A 41 7.51 -3.23 1.04
N GLN A 42 7.39 -4.22 0.15
CA GLN A 42 7.93 -4.18 -1.22
C GLN A 42 6.81 -4.02 -2.25
N PRO A 43 7.12 -3.50 -3.47
CA PRO A 43 6.15 -3.47 -4.57
C PRO A 43 5.55 -4.85 -4.85
N LEU A 44 4.25 -4.89 -5.17
CA LEU A 44 3.54 -6.15 -5.36
C LEU A 44 3.89 -6.77 -6.70
N LYS A 45 4.15 -8.08 -6.69
CA LYS A 45 4.45 -8.88 -7.88
C LYS A 45 3.15 -9.42 -8.47
N VAL A 46 2.93 -9.24 -9.77
CA VAL A 46 1.82 -9.91 -10.47
C VAL A 46 2.32 -11.28 -10.92
N LEU A 47 1.63 -12.32 -10.48
CA LEU A 47 1.90 -13.72 -10.80
C LEU A 47 0.67 -14.33 -11.47
N HIS A 48 0.86 -15.39 -12.26
CA HIS A 48 -0.22 -16.07 -12.97
C HIS A 48 -0.40 -17.47 -12.42
N ASP A 49 -1.64 -17.84 -12.13
CA ASP A 49 -2.02 -19.21 -11.78
C ASP A 49 -2.60 -19.89 -13.01
N GLU A 50 -1.79 -20.74 -13.63
CA GLU A 50 -2.13 -21.50 -14.84
C GLU A 50 -3.35 -22.42 -14.66
N GLN A 51 -3.60 -22.93 -13.46
CA GLN A 51 -4.70 -23.88 -13.21
C GLN A 51 -6.04 -23.14 -13.14
N SER A 52 -6.08 -21.95 -12.53
CA SER A 52 -7.28 -21.11 -12.50
C SER A 52 -7.41 -20.16 -13.70
N GLY A 53 -6.31 -19.91 -14.42
CA GLY A 53 -6.21 -18.93 -15.50
C GLY A 53 -6.32 -17.47 -15.02
N LYS A 54 -6.04 -17.21 -13.74
CA LYS A 54 -6.19 -15.89 -13.11
C LYS A 54 -4.86 -15.36 -12.59
N ASP A 55 -4.70 -14.04 -12.68
CA ASP A 55 -3.59 -13.35 -12.04
C ASP A 55 -3.82 -13.21 -10.53
N PHE A 56 -2.74 -13.17 -9.76
CA PHE A 56 -2.74 -12.88 -8.33
C PHE A 56 -1.52 -12.05 -7.94
N LEU A 57 -1.55 -11.51 -6.72
CA LEU A 57 -0.49 -10.66 -6.18
C LEU A 57 0.37 -11.45 -5.21
N GLY A 58 1.68 -11.45 -5.46
CA GLY A 58 2.70 -12.00 -4.58
C GLY A 58 3.29 -10.92 -3.67
N CYS A 59 3.39 -11.24 -2.39
CA CYS A 59 4.11 -10.50 -1.36
C CYS A 59 4.68 -11.48 -0.32
N ASP A 60 5.35 -10.98 0.71
CA ASP A 60 5.99 -11.86 1.71
C ASP A 60 4.96 -12.67 2.53
N TYR A 61 3.71 -12.21 2.65
CA TYR A 61 2.65 -12.90 3.41
C TYR A 61 2.07 -14.15 2.73
N ASN A 62 2.28 -14.33 1.42
CA ASN A 62 1.89 -15.55 0.71
C ASN A 62 3.08 -16.30 0.12
N ARG A 63 4.30 -15.98 0.57
CA ARG A 63 5.55 -16.54 0.08
C ARG A 63 6.08 -17.61 1.03
N ASP A 64 6.61 -18.68 0.48
CA ASP A 64 7.43 -19.67 1.17
C ASP A 64 8.65 -19.99 0.30
N GLY A 65 9.86 -19.62 0.76
CA GLY A 65 11.06 -19.67 -0.07
C GLY A 65 10.91 -18.84 -1.35
N ASP A 66 10.93 -19.49 -2.51
CA ASP A 66 10.72 -18.85 -3.82
C ASP A 66 9.34 -19.12 -4.43
N SER A 67 8.45 -19.72 -3.65
CA SER A 67 7.11 -20.11 -4.06
C SER A 67 6.06 -19.18 -3.48
N PHE A 68 4.99 -18.93 -4.24
CA PHE A 68 3.87 -18.09 -3.81
C PHE A 68 2.56 -18.85 -3.86
N ARG A 69 1.75 -18.76 -2.80
CA ARG A 69 0.43 -19.39 -2.72
C ARG A 69 -0.59 -18.62 -3.55
N SER A 70 -1.25 -19.29 -4.48
CA SER A 70 -2.38 -18.73 -5.23
C SER A 70 -3.63 -18.64 -4.35
N PRO A 71 -4.35 -17.51 -4.33
CA PRO A 71 -5.60 -17.39 -3.59
C PRO A 71 -6.74 -18.16 -4.26
N TRP A 72 -6.57 -18.59 -5.52
CA TRP A 72 -7.59 -19.26 -6.31
C TRP A 72 -7.59 -20.77 -6.08
N THR A 73 -6.41 -21.37 -6.18
CA THR A 73 -6.22 -22.83 -6.10
C THR A 73 -5.68 -23.31 -4.76
N ASP A 74 -5.21 -22.38 -3.92
CA ASP A 74 -4.52 -22.66 -2.65
C ASP A 74 -3.17 -23.39 -2.81
N GLU A 75 -2.69 -23.52 -4.04
CA GLU A 75 -1.41 -24.18 -4.35
C GLU A 75 -0.27 -23.16 -4.41
N TYR A 76 0.91 -23.60 -3.98
CA TYR A 76 2.15 -22.84 -4.11
C TYR A 76 2.73 -22.99 -5.53
N ILE A 77 3.20 -21.87 -6.10
CA ILE A 77 3.77 -21.81 -7.44
C ILE A 77 5.18 -21.20 -7.34
N PRO A 78 6.25 -21.97 -7.65
CA PRO A 78 6.28 -23.42 -7.91
C PRO A 78 5.82 -24.27 -6.70
N PRO A 79 5.51 -25.57 -6.87
CA PRO A 79 5.06 -26.43 -5.77
C PRO A 79 6.06 -26.49 -4.61
N ALA A 80 5.60 -26.19 -3.39
CA ALA A 80 6.39 -26.20 -2.16
C ALA A 80 5.75 -27.17 -1.13
N PRO A 81 6.21 -28.44 -1.07
CA PRO A 81 5.67 -29.41 -0.12
C PRO A 81 5.97 -29.01 1.33
N GLY A 82 4.93 -28.94 2.17
CA GLY A 82 5.06 -28.57 3.58
C GLY A 82 4.97 -27.07 3.86
N ALA A 83 4.78 -26.25 2.83
CA ALA A 83 4.47 -24.83 2.98
C ALA A 83 3.15 -24.64 3.75
N PRO A 84 3.04 -23.59 4.59
CA PRO A 84 1.88 -23.38 5.44
C PRO A 84 0.61 -23.08 4.62
N GLN A 85 -0.52 -23.61 5.06
CA GLN A 85 -1.84 -23.32 4.49
C GLN A 85 -2.82 -22.94 5.59
N PRO A 86 -3.81 -22.06 5.30
CA PRO A 86 -4.82 -21.71 6.27
C PRO A 86 -5.70 -22.92 6.64
N SER A 87 -6.26 -22.90 7.84
CA SER A 87 -7.23 -23.91 8.27
C SER A 87 -8.45 -23.95 7.32
N PRO A 88 -9.13 -25.10 7.16
CA PRO A 88 -10.26 -25.22 6.22
C PRO A 88 -11.39 -24.20 6.45
N ARG A 89 -11.62 -23.81 7.71
CA ARG A 89 -12.59 -22.78 8.07
C ARG A 89 -12.12 -21.39 7.62
N LEU A 90 -10.84 -21.07 7.84
CA LEU A 90 -10.27 -19.79 7.45
C LEU A 90 -10.17 -19.66 5.93
N ARG A 91 -9.84 -20.74 5.23
CA ARG A 91 -9.81 -20.79 3.76
C ARG A 91 -11.17 -20.45 3.13
N GLN A 92 -12.28 -20.90 3.72
CA GLN A 92 -13.62 -20.50 3.23
C GLN A 92 -13.87 -19.00 3.34
N LEU A 93 -13.40 -18.38 4.43
CA LEU A 93 -13.46 -16.92 4.62
C LEU A 93 -12.55 -16.20 3.63
N GLU A 94 -11.34 -16.71 3.40
CA GLU A 94 -10.36 -16.18 2.43
C GLU A 94 -10.95 -16.16 1.01
N VAL A 95 -11.59 -17.24 0.55
CA VAL A 95 -12.26 -17.31 -0.76
C VAL A 95 -13.38 -16.27 -0.87
N SER A 96 -14.16 -16.12 0.21
CA SER A 96 -15.26 -15.15 0.25
C SER A 96 -14.74 -13.70 0.22
N LEU A 97 -13.65 -13.42 0.94
CA LEU A 97 -12.99 -12.11 0.92
C LEU A 97 -12.37 -11.80 -0.45
N ASN A 98 -11.73 -12.77 -1.10
CA ASN A 98 -11.22 -12.58 -2.46
C ASN A 98 -12.34 -12.17 -3.43
N THR A 99 -13.50 -12.82 -3.34
CA THR A 99 -14.68 -12.45 -4.15
C THR A 99 -15.16 -11.02 -3.84
N ALA A 100 -15.25 -10.67 -2.56
CA ALA A 100 -15.68 -9.34 -2.13
C ALA A 100 -14.71 -8.25 -2.59
N PHE A 101 -13.41 -8.49 -2.47
CA PHE A 101 -12.38 -7.52 -2.85
C PHE A 101 -12.14 -7.46 -4.37
N GLU A 102 -12.44 -8.51 -5.13
CA GLU A 102 -12.52 -8.44 -6.60
C GLU A 102 -13.61 -7.44 -7.04
N THR A 103 -14.76 -7.47 -6.35
CA THR A 103 -15.85 -6.49 -6.57
C THR A 103 -15.43 -5.08 -6.15
N TYR A 104 -14.81 -4.94 -4.97
CA TYR A 104 -14.28 -3.66 -4.49
C TYR A 104 -13.29 -3.05 -5.49
N ARG A 105 -12.33 -3.85 -5.95
CA ARG A 105 -11.34 -3.46 -6.96
C ARG A 105 -12.02 -2.96 -8.22
N GLU A 106 -13.02 -3.69 -8.73
CA GLU A 106 -13.71 -3.28 -9.95
C GLU A 106 -14.42 -1.93 -9.78
N MET A 107 -15.09 -1.70 -8.65
CA MET A 107 -15.81 -0.46 -8.38
C MET A 107 -14.89 0.76 -8.19
N TYR A 108 -13.71 0.59 -7.58
CA TYR A 108 -12.83 1.70 -7.22
C TYR A 108 -11.65 1.91 -8.18
N PHE A 109 -11.18 0.85 -8.83
CA PHE A 109 -10.00 0.86 -9.68
C PHE A 109 -10.29 0.61 -11.16
N GLU A 110 -11.47 0.09 -11.53
CA GLU A 110 -11.85 -0.20 -12.92
C GLU A 110 -10.75 -1.01 -13.63
N GLY A 111 -10.35 -2.13 -13.03
CA GLY A 111 -9.23 -2.98 -13.49
C GLY A 111 -8.15 -3.19 -12.43
N GLY A 112 -6.97 -3.65 -12.86
CA GLY A 112 -5.90 -4.07 -11.95
C GLY A 112 -6.11 -5.48 -11.39
N THR A 113 -5.31 -5.84 -10.39
CA THR A 113 -5.32 -7.15 -9.74
C THR A 113 -5.56 -7.00 -8.24
N SER A 114 -6.25 -7.96 -7.65
CA SER A 114 -6.56 -8.03 -6.22
C SER A 114 -6.25 -9.42 -5.68
N SER A 115 -5.74 -9.53 -4.46
CA SER A 115 -5.60 -10.81 -3.78
C SER A 115 -5.75 -10.66 -2.27
N VAL A 116 -6.33 -11.65 -1.63
CA VAL A 116 -6.47 -11.72 -0.17
C VAL A 116 -5.89 -13.03 0.34
N TYR A 117 -5.05 -12.94 1.37
CA TYR A 117 -4.48 -14.09 2.05
C TYR A 117 -4.75 -14.00 3.55
N LEU A 118 -5.15 -15.10 4.16
CA LEU A 118 -5.35 -15.25 5.58
C LEU A 118 -4.41 -16.33 6.12
N TRP A 119 -4.04 -16.19 7.38
CA TRP A 119 -3.30 -17.21 8.13
C TRP A 119 -3.80 -17.26 9.57
N ASP A 120 -3.80 -18.47 10.12
CA ASP A 120 -4.18 -18.69 11.52
C ASP A 120 -3.11 -18.08 12.42
N LEU A 121 -3.53 -17.49 13.53
CA LEU A 121 -2.64 -17.09 14.62
C LEU A 121 -2.70 -18.16 15.70
N ASP A 122 -1.65 -18.28 16.51
CA ASP A 122 -1.59 -19.28 17.57
C ASP A 122 -2.84 -19.21 18.46
N GLU A 123 -3.57 -20.34 18.51
CA GLU A 123 -4.74 -20.46 19.36
C GLU A 123 -4.29 -20.52 20.82
N ASP A 124 -4.68 -19.53 21.64
CA ASP A 124 -4.63 -19.70 23.09
C ASP A 124 -5.57 -20.87 23.45
N PRO A 125 -5.07 -21.94 24.10
CA PRO A 125 -5.88 -23.08 24.51
C PRO A 125 -7.11 -22.69 25.35
N ALA A 126 -7.06 -21.53 26.04
CA ALA A 126 -8.18 -20.99 26.81
C ALA A 126 -9.30 -20.41 25.94
N THR A 127 -9.03 -20.02 24.69
CA THR A 127 -9.98 -19.39 23.76
C THR A 127 -10.28 -20.25 22.52
N ALA A 128 -10.10 -21.57 22.57
CA ALA A 128 -10.25 -22.49 21.43
C ALA A 128 -11.62 -22.48 20.69
N LYS A 129 -12.59 -21.67 21.13
CA LYS A 129 -13.84 -21.40 20.39
C LYS A 129 -13.80 -20.14 19.54
N ASP A 130 -12.98 -19.16 19.93
CA ASP A 130 -12.85 -17.86 19.29
C ASP A 130 -11.71 -17.93 18.25
N MET A 131 -12.00 -17.54 17.02
CA MET A 131 -11.01 -17.53 15.94
C MET A 131 -10.03 -16.36 16.14
N GLN A 132 -8.73 -16.66 16.08
CA GLN A 132 -7.67 -15.66 15.97
C GLN A 132 -6.94 -15.87 14.66
N PHE A 133 -6.94 -14.84 13.82
CA PHE A 133 -6.34 -14.92 12.50
C PHE A 133 -5.84 -13.55 12.08
N ALA A 134 -4.94 -13.54 11.12
CA ALA A 134 -4.53 -12.35 10.43
C ALA A 134 -4.70 -12.54 8.93
N GLY A 135 -4.58 -11.44 8.21
CA GLY A 135 -4.68 -11.46 6.77
C GLY A 135 -4.11 -10.23 6.14
N VAL A 136 -3.95 -10.29 4.83
CA VAL A 136 -3.56 -9.16 4.00
C VAL A 136 -4.51 -9.03 2.82
N VAL A 137 -4.97 -7.81 2.56
CA VAL A 137 -5.68 -7.45 1.33
C VAL A 137 -4.74 -6.64 0.45
N LEU A 138 -4.58 -7.08 -0.79
CA LEU A 138 -3.62 -6.53 -1.75
C LEU A 138 -4.35 -5.99 -2.97
N MET A 139 -4.06 -4.75 -3.37
CA MET A 139 -4.52 -4.17 -4.63
C MET A 139 -3.35 -3.64 -5.43
N LYS A 140 -3.33 -3.93 -6.73
CA LYS A 140 -2.36 -3.32 -7.66
C LYS A 140 -3.08 -2.80 -8.89
N LYS A 141 -2.84 -1.53 -9.22
CA LYS A 141 -3.27 -0.93 -10.49
C LYS A 141 -2.09 -0.24 -11.15
N THR A 142 -1.78 -0.67 -12.36
CA THR A 142 -0.80 -0.02 -13.22
C THR A 142 -1.51 0.77 -14.31
N LEU A 143 -1.03 1.97 -14.59
CA LEU A 143 -1.44 2.71 -15.78
C LEU A 143 -0.73 2.12 -17.01
N PRO A 144 -1.42 2.02 -18.16
CA PRO A 144 -0.79 1.57 -19.39
C PRO A 144 0.36 2.50 -19.77
N SER A 145 1.35 1.95 -20.46
CA SER A 145 2.48 2.71 -20.99
C SER A 145 2.00 3.77 -21.98
N GLY A 146 2.23 5.03 -21.64
CA GLY A 146 1.83 6.21 -22.42
C GLY A 146 2.71 7.43 -22.09
N PRO A 147 2.26 8.65 -22.39
CA PRO A 147 2.99 9.87 -22.01
C PRO A 147 3.09 10.06 -20.49
N SER A 148 2.20 9.40 -19.74
CA SER A 148 2.30 9.23 -18.30
C SER A 148 2.22 7.75 -17.95
N SER A 149 3.09 7.29 -17.05
CA SER A 149 3.06 5.96 -16.43
C SER A 149 2.81 6.10 -14.93
N GLY A 150 2.37 5.02 -14.29
CA GLY A 150 2.23 5.00 -12.86
C GLY A 150 1.76 3.66 -12.32
N SER A 151 2.04 3.43 -11.05
CA SER A 151 1.58 2.26 -10.30
C SER A 151 1.03 2.67 -8.95
N TRP A 152 -0.04 2.00 -8.57
CA TRP A 152 -0.64 2.06 -7.26
C TRP A 152 -0.60 0.65 -6.66
N ASP A 153 -0.03 0.53 -5.47
CA ASP A 153 0.08 -0.69 -4.70
C ASP A 153 -0.49 -0.44 -3.30
N SER A 154 -1.55 -1.15 -2.91
CA SER A 154 -2.12 -1.13 -1.56
C SER A 154 -1.88 -2.45 -0.84
N LEU A 155 -1.39 -2.38 0.38
CA LEU A 155 -1.21 -3.50 1.30
C LEU A 155 -1.95 -3.19 2.59
N HIS A 156 -2.94 -4.02 2.93
CA HIS A 156 -3.80 -3.86 4.09
C HIS A 156 -3.66 -5.09 4.99
N VAL A 157 -2.67 -5.06 5.88
CA VAL A 157 -2.41 -6.15 6.83
C VAL A 157 -3.29 -5.95 8.05
N PHE A 158 -4.04 -6.97 8.43
CA PHE A 158 -4.94 -6.90 9.57
C PHE A 158 -4.84 -8.11 10.48
N GLU A 159 -5.06 -7.87 11.77
CA GLU A 159 -5.24 -8.90 12.80
C GLU A 159 -6.70 -8.87 13.25
N CYS A 160 -7.29 -10.04 13.44
CA CYS A 160 -8.62 -10.22 13.99
C CYS A 160 -8.58 -11.15 15.20
N ALA A 161 -9.11 -10.68 16.33
CA ALA A 161 -9.33 -11.49 17.52
C ALA A 161 -10.82 -11.52 17.86
N GLU A 162 -11.47 -12.68 17.67
CA GLU A 162 -12.84 -12.89 18.11
C GLU A 162 -12.95 -12.86 19.65
N ARG A 163 -14.08 -12.35 20.15
CA ARG A 163 -14.45 -12.28 21.56
C ARG A 163 -15.97 -12.51 21.68
N GLY A 164 -16.40 -13.75 21.53
CA GLY A 164 -17.83 -14.11 21.55
C GLY A 164 -18.60 -13.51 20.36
N ARG A 165 -19.41 -12.47 20.60
CA ARG A 165 -20.22 -11.80 19.55
C ARG A 165 -19.60 -10.49 19.04
N GLN A 166 -18.33 -10.28 19.32
CA GLN A 166 -17.55 -9.14 18.88
C GLN A 166 -16.21 -9.62 18.36
N ALA A 167 -15.55 -8.80 17.55
CA ALA A 167 -14.18 -9.02 17.15
C ALA A 167 -13.42 -7.70 17.16
N LYS A 168 -12.18 -7.76 17.62
CA LYS A 168 -11.24 -6.65 17.58
C LYS A 168 -10.40 -6.78 16.32
N TYR A 169 -10.40 -5.72 15.51
CA TYR A 169 -9.60 -5.62 14.30
C TYR A 169 -8.51 -4.58 14.50
N LYS A 170 -7.29 -4.93 14.10
CA LYS A 170 -6.20 -3.96 13.92
C LYS A 170 -5.81 -4.00 12.44
N LEU A 171 -5.65 -2.84 11.82
CA LEU A 171 -5.28 -2.70 10.43
C LEU A 171 -4.05 -1.82 10.34
N THR A 172 -3.04 -2.31 9.65
CA THR A 172 -1.89 -1.56 9.16
C THR A 172 -2.00 -1.51 7.64
N SER A 173 -2.16 -0.30 7.10
CA SER A 173 -2.31 -0.08 5.67
C SER A 173 -1.12 0.70 5.15
N THR A 174 -0.48 0.17 4.11
CA THR A 174 0.56 0.86 3.33
C THR A 174 0.06 1.06 1.91
N VAL A 175 0.21 2.28 1.40
CA VAL A 175 0.02 2.59 -0.03
C VAL A 175 1.33 3.06 -0.61
N MET A 176 1.75 2.46 -1.72
CA MET A 176 2.85 2.93 -2.54
C MET A 176 2.31 3.51 -3.85
N LEU A 177 2.80 4.68 -4.20
CA LEU A 177 2.43 5.38 -5.41
C LEU A 177 3.68 5.74 -6.18
N VAL A 178 3.71 5.41 -7.46
CA VAL A 178 4.68 5.91 -8.43
C VAL A 178 3.91 6.55 -9.56
N LEU A 179 4.25 7.79 -9.90
CA LEU A 179 3.72 8.53 -11.02
C LEU A 179 4.89 9.11 -11.80
N GLU A 180 4.87 8.87 -13.10
CA GLU A 180 5.87 9.38 -14.04
C GLU A 180 5.12 10.12 -15.14
N ALA A 181 5.49 11.39 -15.35
CA ALA A 181 4.94 12.20 -16.41
C ALA A 181 6.07 12.68 -17.32
N ARG A 182 5.88 12.51 -18.63
CA ARG A 182 6.75 13.12 -19.65
C ARG A 182 6.13 14.43 -20.11
N THR A 183 6.93 15.49 -20.16
CA THR A 183 6.51 16.77 -20.72
C THR A 183 6.20 16.63 -22.21
N SER A 184 5.05 17.16 -22.64
CA SER A 184 4.51 16.96 -24.00
C SER A 184 4.47 18.24 -24.85
N SER A 185 5.12 19.34 -24.44
CA SER A 185 5.12 20.56 -25.26
C SER A 185 6.07 20.45 -26.48
N PRO A 186 5.81 21.19 -27.57
CA PRO A 186 6.67 21.20 -28.77
C PRO A 186 8.08 21.74 -28.50
N GLU A 187 8.25 22.63 -27.52
CA GLU A 187 9.55 23.13 -27.09
C GLU A 187 10.29 22.07 -26.24
N ASP A 188 9.54 21.28 -25.46
CA ASP A 188 10.05 20.17 -24.66
C ASP A 188 10.44 18.95 -25.50
N ALA A 189 10.00 18.82 -26.75
CA ALA A 189 10.38 17.70 -27.63
C ALA A 189 11.90 17.64 -27.87
N LYS A 190 12.60 18.78 -27.83
CA LYS A 190 14.07 18.86 -27.89
C LYS A 190 14.74 18.44 -26.58
N LEU A 191 14.13 18.75 -25.43
CA LEU A 191 14.61 18.36 -24.09
C LEU A 191 14.36 16.87 -23.84
N ALA A 192 13.19 16.36 -24.25
CA ALA A 192 12.83 14.95 -24.17
C ALA A 192 13.76 14.06 -25.02
N ALA A 193 14.24 14.56 -26.18
CA ALA A 193 15.26 13.88 -26.99
C ALA A 193 16.65 13.79 -26.32
N GLN A 194 16.90 14.63 -25.30
CA GLN A 194 18.11 14.61 -24.46
C GLN A 194 17.89 13.88 -23.13
N GLY A 195 16.69 13.32 -22.89
CA GLY A 195 16.33 12.65 -21.63
C GLY A 195 15.90 13.60 -20.50
N GLU A 196 15.75 14.90 -20.79
CA GLU A 196 15.36 15.93 -19.83
C GLU A 196 13.84 16.21 -19.92
N GLY A 197 13.19 16.53 -18.80
CA GLY A 197 11.75 16.85 -18.74
C GLY A 197 10.85 15.75 -18.16
N ASN A 198 11.42 14.64 -17.66
CA ASN A 198 10.65 13.64 -16.93
C ASN A 198 10.45 14.08 -15.47
N VAL A 199 9.21 14.01 -15.00
CA VAL A 199 8.88 14.22 -13.59
C VAL A 199 8.43 12.89 -12.98
N THR A 200 9.16 12.42 -11.98
CA THR A 200 8.81 11.24 -11.19
C THR A 200 8.40 11.66 -9.79
N LEU A 201 7.16 11.36 -9.43
CA LEU A 201 6.64 11.50 -8.06
C LEU A 201 6.44 10.10 -7.51
N SER A 202 7.13 9.77 -6.42
CA SER A 202 7.11 8.43 -5.86
C SER A 202 7.23 8.44 -4.34
N GLY A 203 6.71 7.39 -3.70
CA GLY A 203 6.80 7.21 -2.26
C GLY A 203 5.71 6.31 -1.70
N SER A 204 5.74 6.14 -0.39
CA SER A 204 4.82 5.29 0.35
C SER A 204 4.25 5.99 1.57
N MET A 205 3.13 5.49 2.06
CA MET A 205 2.47 5.99 3.26
C MET A 205 1.85 4.84 4.04
N THR A 206 2.21 4.75 5.32
CA THR A 206 1.66 3.75 6.24
C THR A 206 0.78 4.41 7.31
N ARG A 207 -0.37 3.79 7.61
CA ARG A 207 -1.33 4.20 8.63
C ARG A 207 -1.87 2.99 9.39
N GLN A 208 -2.18 3.20 10.66
CA GLN A 208 -2.74 2.17 11.53
C GLN A 208 -4.08 2.61 12.11
N ALA A 209 -4.98 1.66 12.31
CA ALA A 209 -6.23 1.84 13.02
C ALA A 209 -6.63 0.55 13.75
N ALA A 210 -7.39 0.69 14.83
CA ALA A 210 -8.00 -0.43 15.50
C ALA A 210 -9.47 -0.13 15.78
N THR A 211 -10.32 -1.15 15.67
CA THR A 211 -11.77 -1.01 15.91
C THR A 211 -12.34 -2.31 16.46
N ASP A 212 -13.30 -2.19 17.37
CA ASP A 212 -14.11 -3.32 17.85
C ASP A 212 -15.44 -3.30 17.09
N CYS A 213 -15.80 -4.42 16.48
CA CYS A 213 -17.04 -4.53 15.70
C CYS A 213 -17.89 -5.71 16.17
N ALA A 214 -19.20 -5.59 16.00
CA ALA A 214 -20.11 -6.69 16.24
C ALA A 214 -19.87 -7.84 15.24
N LEU A 215 -19.93 -9.07 15.74
CA LEU A 215 -19.75 -10.29 14.98
C LEU A 215 -20.92 -11.25 15.27
N PRO A 216 -22.09 -11.05 14.65
CA PRO A 216 -23.24 -11.94 14.83
C PRO A 216 -22.99 -13.34 14.23
N ASN A 217 -22.16 -13.44 13.20
CA ASN A 217 -21.75 -14.66 12.52
C ASN A 217 -20.39 -14.46 11.82
N ALA A 218 -19.78 -15.55 11.33
CA ALA A 218 -18.48 -15.49 10.67
C ALA A 218 -18.48 -14.67 9.36
N THR A 219 -19.59 -14.63 8.62
CA THR A 219 -19.67 -13.86 7.37
C THR A 219 -19.61 -12.35 7.60
N ALA A 220 -19.95 -11.87 8.81
CA ALA A 220 -19.83 -10.46 9.17
C ALA A 220 -18.38 -9.95 9.17
N HIS A 221 -17.37 -10.83 9.23
CA HIS A 221 -15.97 -10.43 9.02
C HIS A 221 -15.77 -9.71 7.67
N ILE A 222 -16.43 -10.18 6.61
CA ILE A 222 -16.29 -9.62 5.26
C ILE A 222 -16.68 -8.13 5.26
N GLY A 223 -17.85 -7.82 5.83
CA GLY A 223 -18.34 -6.44 5.91
C GLY A 223 -17.52 -5.56 6.85
N ASN A 224 -17.06 -6.10 7.97
CA ASN A 224 -16.24 -5.36 8.94
C ASN A 224 -14.86 -5.02 8.36
N ILE A 225 -14.17 -6.01 7.76
CA ILE A 225 -12.87 -5.83 7.12
C ILE A 225 -13.00 -4.91 5.91
N GLY A 226 -14.00 -5.14 5.04
CA GLY A 226 -14.25 -4.32 3.86
C GLY A 226 -14.41 -2.84 4.19
N ARG A 227 -15.25 -2.50 5.18
CA ARG A 227 -15.45 -1.11 5.62
C ARG A 227 -14.17 -0.50 6.18
N MET A 228 -13.42 -1.26 6.98
CA MET A 228 -12.18 -0.79 7.58
C MET A 228 -11.11 -0.47 6.54
N VAL A 229 -10.99 -1.31 5.51
CA VAL A 229 -10.09 -1.11 4.37
C VAL A 229 -10.53 0.10 3.55
N GLU A 230 -11.81 0.17 3.19
CA GLU A 230 -12.39 1.27 2.40
C GLU A 230 -12.19 2.63 3.07
N ASP A 231 -12.54 2.76 4.35
CA ASP A 231 -12.37 3.99 5.11
C ASP A 231 -10.91 4.43 5.20
N MET A 232 -9.99 3.47 5.36
CA MET A 232 -8.56 3.75 5.44
C MET A 232 -7.99 4.18 4.09
N GLU A 233 -8.34 3.48 3.01
CA GLU A 233 -7.85 3.77 1.68
C GLU A 233 -8.34 5.14 1.17
N ILE A 234 -9.59 5.51 1.45
CA ILE A 234 -10.12 6.85 1.16
C ILE A 234 -9.30 7.94 1.89
N LYS A 235 -9.03 7.76 3.18
CA LYS A 235 -8.23 8.71 3.98
C LYS A 235 -6.82 8.86 3.44
N MET A 236 -6.15 7.73 3.13
CA MET A 236 -4.79 7.73 2.60
C MET A 236 -4.73 8.37 1.20
N ARG A 237 -5.69 8.08 0.32
CA ARG A 237 -5.79 8.69 -1.02
C ARG A 237 -5.87 10.21 -0.95
N ASN A 238 -6.72 10.74 -0.07
CA ASN A 238 -6.87 12.19 0.12
C ASN A 238 -5.57 12.82 0.64
N LEU A 239 -4.87 12.15 1.56
CA LEU A 239 -3.61 12.63 2.09
C LEU A 239 -2.49 12.58 1.04
N LEU A 240 -2.41 11.51 0.25
CA LEU A 240 -1.46 11.39 -0.86
C LEU A 240 -1.67 12.52 -1.86
N SER A 241 -2.91 12.80 -2.25
CA SER A 241 -3.23 13.91 -3.16
C SER A 241 -2.73 15.27 -2.62
N SER A 242 -2.99 15.57 -1.35
CA SER A 242 -2.54 16.81 -0.72
C SER A 242 -1.01 16.94 -0.64
N VAL A 243 -0.30 15.84 -0.35
CA VAL A 243 1.17 15.86 -0.23
C VAL A 243 1.83 15.90 -1.61
N TYR A 244 1.41 15.04 -2.54
CA TYR A 244 2.07 14.84 -3.84
C TYR A 244 1.80 15.96 -4.83
N PHE A 245 0.67 16.65 -4.74
CA PHE A 245 0.31 17.71 -5.69
C PHE A 245 0.21 19.09 -5.03
N GLY A 246 0.10 19.16 -3.70
CA GLY A 246 0.17 20.40 -2.93
C GLY A 246 1.61 20.71 -2.53
N LYS A 247 2.13 19.98 -1.52
CA LYS A 247 3.41 20.31 -0.88
C LYS A 247 4.60 20.28 -1.83
N THR A 248 4.69 19.29 -2.70
CA THR A 248 5.80 19.18 -3.68
C THR A 248 5.81 20.39 -4.63
N LYS A 249 4.62 20.81 -5.10
CA LYS A 249 4.44 21.97 -5.98
C LYS A 249 4.83 23.25 -5.26
N ASP A 250 4.43 23.41 -3.99
CA ASP A 250 4.78 24.58 -3.18
C ASP A 250 6.31 24.69 -3.01
N VAL A 251 6.99 23.58 -2.65
CA VAL A 251 8.45 23.55 -2.50
C VAL A 251 9.15 23.91 -3.82
N VAL A 252 8.74 23.34 -4.95
CA VAL A 252 9.31 23.69 -6.27
C VAL A 252 9.08 25.18 -6.60
N GLY A 253 7.88 25.71 -6.30
CA GLY A 253 7.55 27.12 -6.49
C GLY A 253 8.25 28.09 -5.53
N GLU A 254 8.79 27.59 -4.42
CA GLU A 254 9.67 28.33 -3.51
C GLU A 254 11.11 28.38 -4.02
N LEU A 255 11.62 27.28 -4.56
CA LEU A 255 12.97 27.21 -5.11
C LEU A 255 13.14 28.10 -6.34
N ARG A 256 12.12 28.16 -7.21
CA ARG A 256 12.14 29.00 -8.41
C ARG A 256 10.74 29.52 -8.71
N SER A 257 10.52 30.81 -8.46
CA SER A 257 9.30 31.49 -8.89
C SER A 257 9.48 32.12 -10.26
N LEU A 258 8.49 31.94 -11.14
CA LEU A 258 8.39 32.69 -12.40
C LEU A 258 7.99 34.14 -12.15
N SER A 259 7.27 34.36 -11.05
CA SER A 259 6.97 35.69 -10.52
C SER A 259 8.23 36.24 -9.86
N GLY A 260 8.55 37.51 -10.08
CA GLY A 260 9.65 38.16 -9.34
C GLY A 260 9.42 38.08 -7.83
N LEU A 261 10.50 38.02 -7.05
CA LEU A 261 10.48 37.97 -5.58
C LEU A 261 9.58 39.05 -4.96
N GLU A 262 9.56 40.26 -5.53
CA GLU A 262 8.71 41.36 -5.07
C GLU A 262 7.21 41.09 -5.22
N ALA A 263 6.80 40.42 -6.29
CA ALA A 263 5.39 40.09 -6.52
C ALA A 263 4.93 39.03 -5.51
N LYS A 264 5.77 38.03 -5.24
CA LYS A 264 5.50 36.98 -4.23
C LYS A 264 5.44 37.58 -2.82
N SER A 265 6.38 38.47 -2.47
CA SER A 265 6.37 39.16 -1.17
C SER A 265 5.12 40.02 -0.96
N LYS A 266 4.64 40.72 -2.00
CA LYS A 266 3.38 41.47 -1.94
C LYS A 266 2.17 40.57 -1.74
N GLU A 267 2.12 39.42 -2.41
CA GLU A 267 1.06 38.43 -2.25
C GLU A 267 1.02 37.86 -0.83
N ASP A 268 2.18 37.51 -0.26
CA ASP A 268 2.28 36.97 1.10
C ASP A 268 1.86 38.00 2.17
N LEU A 269 2.24 39.28 1.99
CA LEU A 269 1.78 40.37 2.85
C LEU A 269 0.25 40.53 2.79
N LEU A 270 -0.34 40.47 1.59
CA LEU A 270 -1.79 40.51 1.39
C LEU A 270 -2.49 39.31 2.04
N ARG A 271 -1.92 38.11 1.93
CA ARG A 271 -2.43 36.89 2.57
C ARG A 271 -2.39 37.00 4.10
N GLN A 272 -1.31 37.52 4.67
CA GLN A 272 -1.22 37.78 6.12
C GLN A 272 -2.24 38.82 6.57
N GLU A 273 -2.42 39.91 5.82
CA GLU A 273 -3.38 40.96 6.15
C GLU A 273 -4.82 40.45 6.12
N LEU A 274 -5.16 39.65 5.11
CA LEU A 274 -6.48 39.00 4.99
C LEU A 274 -6.73 37.99 6.12
N ALA A 275 -5.73 37.14 6.44
CA ALA A 275 -5.83 36.18 7.53
C ALA A 275 -6.01 36.88 8.89
N SER A 276 -5.29 38.00 9.12
CA SER A 276 -5.46 38.82 10.31
C SER A 276 -6.84 39.46 10.40
N LYS A 277 -7.38 39.97 9.28
CA LYS A 277 -8.71 40.59 9.24
C LYS A 277 -9.84 39.57 9.43
N LEU A 278 -9.72 38.38 8.85
CA LEU A 278 -10.70 37.30 9.02
C LEU A 278 -10.60 36.64 10.41
N GLY A 279 -9.40 36.54 10.98
CA GLY A 279 -9.19 36.05 12.35
C GLY A 279 -9.69 37.02 13.43
N GLY A 280 -9.74 38.32 13.14
CA GLY A 280 -10.32 39.36 14.00
C GLY A 280 -11.83 39.55 13.87
N MET A 281 -12.51 38.78 13.01
CA MET A 281 -13.97 38.79 12.82
C MET A 281 -14.70 37.70 13.64
N ARG A 282 -14.09 37.23 14.74
CA ARG A 282 -14.73 36.36 15.75
C ARG A 282 -14.98 37.11 17.04
#